data_AF-A0A7X6Z3D5-F1
#
_entry.id   AF-A0A7X6Z3D5-F1
#
_cell.length_a   1.000
_cell.length_b   1.000
_cell.length_c   1.000
_cell.angle_alpha   90.00
_cell.angle_beta   90.00
_cell.angle_gamma   90.00
#
_symmetry.space_group_name_H-M   'P 1'
#
loop_
_entity.id
_entity.type
_entity.pdbx_description
1 polymer ?
#
loop_
_entity_poly.entity_id
_entity_poly.type
_entity_poly.pdbx_seq_one_letter_code
_entity_poly.pdbx_strand_id
1 'polypeptide(L)'
;MMKYFGTDGIRGRANEKLTPEMAYKVGRYLGYELAKKSGDKFLIGRDPRKSGQMLEAALVSGLCASGCDVDLVGVVVTPLVSFLLENNGYV
;
A
#
# COMPACT_ATOMS: atom_id res chain seq x y z
N MET A 1 13.29 -9.48 16.35
CA MET A 1 13.14 -9.45 14.88
C MET A 1 11.69 -9.08 14.57
N MET A 2 11.44 -8.03 13.78
CA MET A 2 10.06 -7.66 13.44
C MET A 2 9.37 -8.82 12.69
N LYS A 3 8.17 -9.22 13.15
CA LYS A 3 7.45 -10.40 12.62
C LYS A 3 7.06 -10.26 11.15
N TYR A 4 6.82 -9.02 10.69
CA TYR A 4 6.30 -8.74 9.35
C TYR A 4 7.22 -7.87 8.49
N PHE A 5 7.93 -6.91 9.09
CA PHE A 5 8.81 -5.96 8.38
C PHE A 5 10.27 -6.46 8.34
N GLY A 6 10.88 -6.40 7.16
CA GLY A 6 12.34 -6.51 6.95
C GLY A 6 12.98 -5.14 6.73
N THR A 7 14.15 -5.11 6.08
CA THR A 7 14.89 -3.86 5.77
C THR A 7 14.06 -2.88 4.94
N ASP A 8 13.34 -3.40 3.94
CA ASP A 8 12.61 -2.61 2.95
C ASP A 8 11.13 -3.04 2.92
N GLY A 9 10.46 -3.01 4.08
CA GLY A 9 9.03 -3.30 4.18
C GLY A 9 8.68 -4.79 4.30
N ILE A 10 7.43 -5.12 3.96
CA ILE A 10 6.88 -6.49 4.04
C ILE A 10 7.22 -7.22 2.74
N ARG A 11 7.98 -8.32 2.84
CA ARG A 11 8.43 -9.11 1.68
C ARG A 11 8.15 -10.61 1.84
N GLY A 12 7.86 -11.25 0.71
CA GLY A 12 7.62 -12.68 0.63
C GLY A 12 7.25 -13.13 -0.77
N ARG A 13 7.24 -14.45 -0.99
CA ARG A 13 6.69 -15.05 -2.22
C ARG A 13 5.19 -14.76 -2.28
N ALA A 14 4.73 -14.25 -3.42
CA ALA A 14 3.33 -13.92 -3.64
C ALA A 14 2.46 -15.19 -3.50
N ASN A 15 1.28 -15.05 -2.91
CA ASN A 15 0.33 -16.14 -2.60
C ASN A 15 0.83 -17.20 -1.61
N GLU A 16 1.92 -16.94 -0.90
CA GLU A 16 2.36 -17.78 0.22
C GLU A 16 2.59 -16.98 1.47
N LYS A 17 3.67 -16.19 1.48
CA LYS A 17 3.98 -15.33 2.62
C LYS A 17 3.35 -13.95 2.43
N LEU A 18 3.35 -13.44 1.20
CA LEU A 18 2.71 -12.18 0.83
C LEU A 18 1.42 -12.49 0.09
N THR A 19 0.32 -12.57 0.83
CA THR A 19 -1.00 -12.93 0.29
C THR A 19 -1.91 -11.71 0.14
N PRO A 20 -2.96 -11.78 -0.70
CA PRO A 20 -3.98 -10.73 -0.79
C PRO A 20 -4.64 -10.42 0.55
N GLU A 21 -4.92 -11.42 1.39
CA GLU A 21 -5.51 -11.22 2.71
C GLU A 21 -4.58 -10.44 3.64
N MET A 22 -3.26 -10.65 3.52
CA MET A 22 -2.27 -9.87 4.23
C MET A 22 -2.27 -8.42 3.72
N ALA A 23 -2.24 -8.20 2.40
CA ALA A 23 -2.28 -6.87 1.81
C ALA A 23 -3.53 -6.08 2.22
N TYR A 24 -4.70 -6.73 2.21
CA TYR A 24 -5.96 -6.15 2.68
C TYR A 24 -5.89 -5.75 4.16
N LYS A 25 -5.38 -6.64 5.03
CA LYS A 25 -5.22 -6.33 6.47
C LYS A 25 -4.25 -5.17 6.70
N VAL A 26 -3.18 -5.09 5.92
CA VAL A 26 -2.24 -3.96 5.96
C VAL A 26 -2.96 -2.67 5.56
N GLY A 27 -3.70 -2.66 4.45
CA GLY A 27 -4.47 -1.49 4.01
C GLY A 27 -5.47 -1.02 5.05
N ARG A 28 -6.25 -1.96 5.61
CA ARG A 28 -7.18 -1.69 6.73
C ARG A 28 -6.50 -0.99 7.89
N TYR A 29 -5.38 -1.56 8.34
CA TYR A 29 -4.64 -1.05 9.49
C TYR A 29 -4.03 0.34 9.21
N LEU A 30 -3.40 0.50 8.04
CA LEU A 30 -2.83 1.78 7.62
C LEU A 30 -3.90 2.87 7.53
N GLY A 31 -5.05 2.57 6.90
CA GLY A 31 -6.16 3.50 6.83
C GLY A 31 -6.67 3.91 8.22
N TYR A 32 -6.87 2.93 9.12
CA TYR A 32 -7.34 3.22 10.48
C TYR A 32 -6.36 4.06 11.31
N GLU A 33 -5.05 3.80 11.19
CA GLU A 33 -4.02 4.46 11.98
C GLU A 33 -3.59 5.81 11.42
N LEU A 34 -3.41 5.92 10.10
CA LEU A 34 -2.87 7.11 9.45
C LEU A 34 -3.94 8.14 9.12
N ALA A 35 -5.20 7.74 8.87
CA ALA A 35 -6.31 8.69 8.68
C ALA A 35 -6.45 9.68 9.83
N LYS A 36 -6.12 9.25 11.05
CA LYS A 36 -6.19 10.08 12.26
C LYS A 36 -5.00 11.04 12.44
N LYS A 37 -3.90 10.80 11.71
CA LYS A 37 -2.60 11.46 11.96
C LYS A 37 -2.14 12.32 10.79
N SER A 38 -2.36 11.84 9.57
CA SER A 38 -1.72 12.39 8.35
C SER A 38 -2.70 12.72 7.24
N GLY A 39 -3.98 12.32 7.36
CA GLY A 39 -4.99 12.47 6.32
C GLY A 39 -5.48 11.14 5.78
N ASP A 40 -6.54 11.17 4.99
CA ASP A 40 -7.27 10.01 4.48
C ASP A 40 -7.04 9.73 2.98
N LYS A 41 -6.18 10.52 2.32
CA LYS A 41 -5.87 10.39 0.90
C LYS A 41 -4.55 9.65 0.67
N PHE A 42 -4.59 8.47 0.07
CA PHE A 42 -3.44 7.60 -0.18
C PHE A 42 -3.06 7.57 -1.66
N LEU A 43 -1.76 7.47 -1.95
CA LEU A 43 -1.26 7.21 -3.30
C LEU A 43 -0.62 5.82 -3.37
N ILE A 44 -1.06 4.99 -4.32
CA ILE A 44 -0.48 3.65 -4.54
C ILE A 44 0.13 3.57 -5.94
N GLY A 45 1.39 3.12 -5.98
CA GLY A 45 2.09 2.70 -7.18
C GLY A 45 2.71 1.32 -7.01
N ARG A 46 2.98 0.65 -8.13
CA ARG A 46 3.60 -0.67 -8.15
C ARG A 46 4.64 -0.81 -9.23
N ASP A 47 5.45 -1.85 -9.12
CA ASP A 47 6.36 -2.28 -10.18
C ASP A 47 5.64 -3.26 -11.17
N PRO A 48 6.31 -3.76 -12.23
CA PRO A 48 5.66 -4.59 -13.25
C PRO A 48 5.50 -6.06 -12.84
N ARG A 49 5.75 -6.45 -11.58
CA ARG A 49 5.57 -7.86 -11.16
C ARG A 49 4.13 -8.32 -11.40
N LYS A 50 3.98 -9.55 -11.88
CA LYS A 50 2.68 -10.17 -12.19
C LYS A 50 1.70 -10.16 -11.00
N SER A 51 2.20 -10.36 -9.79
CA SER A 51 1.39 -10.33 -8.56
C SER A 51 0.94 -8.92 -8.16
N GLY A 52 1.48 -7.87 -8.79
CA GLY A 52 1.27 -6.48 -8.41
C GLY A 52 -0.19 -6.06 -8.47
N GLN A 53 -0.91 -6.35 -9.57
CA GLN A 53 -2.32 -5.96 -9.73
C GLN A 53 -3.21 -6.54 -8.63
N MET A 54 -3.01 -7.81 -8.29
CA MET A 54 -3.78 -8.49 -7.25
C MET A 54 -3.47 -7.92 -5.86
N LEU A 55 -2.21 -7.66 -5.54
CA LEU A 55 -1.81 -7.11 -4.24
C LEU A 55 -2.23 -5.64 -4.09
N GLU A 56 -2.14 -4.85 -5.17
CA GLU A 56 -2.62 -3.47 -5.26
C GLU A 56 -4.12 -3.42 -4.99
N ALA A 57 -4.93 -4.22 -5.70
CA ALA A 57 -6.37 -4.27 -5.50
C ALA A 57 -6.76 -4.66 -4.06
N ALA A 58 -6.06 -5.63 -3.46
CA ALA A 58 -6.31 -6.04 -2.08
C ALA A 58 -5.95 -4.94 -1.07
N LEU A 59 -4.82 -4.27 -1.26
CA LEU A 59 -4.39 -3.15 -0.42
C LEU A 59 -5.37 -1.97 -0.49
N VAL A 60 -5.78 -1.59 -1.71
CA VAL A 60 -6.79 -0.54 -1.97
C VAL A 60 -8.11 -0.89 -1.28
N SER A 61 -8.60 -2.13 -1.45
CA SER A 61 -9.81 -2.59 -0.80
C SER A 61 -9.75 -2.44 0.73
N GLY A 62 -8.58 -2.68 1.31
CA GLY A 62 -8.36 -2.51 2.74
C GLY A 62 -8.43 -1.05 3.19
N LEU A 63 -7.81 -0.14 2.44
CA LEU A 63 -7.82 1.30 2.70
C LEU A 63 -9.23 1.89 2.56
N CYS A 64 -9.92 1.59 1.46
CA CYS A 64 -11.29 2.07 1.24
C CYS A 64 -12.26 1.55 2.31
N ALA A 65 -12.09 0.30 2.78
CA ALA A 65 -12.89 -0.24 3.88
C ALA A 65 -12.66 0.48 5.22
N SER A 66 -11.58 1.25 5.35
CA SER A 66 -11.31 2.14 6.49
C SER A 66 -11.77 3.59 6.26
N GLY A 67 -12.44 3.87 5.14
CA GLY A 67 -12.97 5.20 4.80
C GLY A 67 -11.96 6.12 4.11
N CYS A 68 -10.86 5.59 3.57
CA CYS A 68 -9.83 6.37 2.90
C CYS A 68 -10.04 6.46 1.39
N ASP A 69 -9.64 7.60 0.81
CA ASP A 69 -9.57 7.81 -0.64
C ASP A 69 -8.22 7.33 -1.17
N VAL A 70 -8.22 6.69 -2.34
CA VAL A 70 -7.01 6.08 -2.90
C VAL A 70 -6.85 6.42 -4.37
N ASP A 71 -5.75 7.06 -4.72
CA ASP A 71 -5.34 7.33 -6.10
C ASP A 71 -4.30 6.29 -6.56
N LEU A 72 -4.47 5.78 -7.79
CA LEU A 72 -3.57 4.80 -8.39
C LEU A 72 -2.70 5.45 -9.47
N VAL A 73 -1.38 5.44 -9.27
CA VAL A 73 -0.42 5.90 -10.29
C VAL A 73 -0.02 4.77 -11.25
N GLY A 74 -0.35 3.52 -10.91
CA GLY A 74 -0.11 2.35 -11.75
C GLY A 74 1.34 1.85 -11.71
N VAL A 75 1.85 1.41 -12.87
CA VAL A 75 3.22 0.86 -12.97
C VAL A 75 4.24 1.98 -13.08
N VAL A 76 5.01 2.20 -12.01
CA VAL A 76 6.00 3.27 -11.91
C VAL A 76 7.24 2.83 -11.14
N VAL A 77 8.29 3.63 -11.21
CA VAL A 77 9.48 3.47 -10.37
C VAL A 77 9.20 3.98 -8.96
N THR A 78 9.75 3.31 -7.93
CA THR A 78 9.55 3.70 -6.53
C THR A 78 9.89 5.16 -6.22
N PRO A 79 10.98 5.75 -6.75
CA PRO A 79 11.28 7.17 -6.50
C PRO A 79 10.20 8.14 -7.02
N LEU A 80 9.44 7.77 -8.06
CA LEU A 80 8.34 8.61 -8.56
C LEU A 80 7.18 8.63 -7.55
N VAL A 81 6.89 7.52 -6.89
CA VAL A 81 5.89 7.49 -5.80
C VAL A 81 6.31 8.44 -4.69
N SER A 82 7.56 8.38 -4.23
CA SER A 82 8.09 9.28 -3.20
C SER A 82 7.99 10.76 -3.60
N PHE A 83 8.37 11.10 -4.83
CA PHE A 83 8.27 12.46 -5.35
C PHE A 83 6.82 12.98 -5.37
N LEU A 84 5.86 12.13 -5.76
CA LEU A 84 4.45 12.51 -5.79
C LEU A 84 3.86 12.69 -4.39
N LEU A 85 4.28 11.90 -3.40
CA LEU A 85 3.84 12.05 -2.01
C LEU A 85 4.24 13.41 -1.44
N GLU A 86 5.51 13.83 -1.61
CA GLU A 86 6.05 15.08 -1.04
C GLU A 86 5.33 16.35 -1.54
N ASN A 87 4.74 16.32 -2.73
CA ASN A 87 4.24 17.52 -3.41
C ASN A 87 2.70 17.64 -3.46
N ASN A 88 1.94 16.62 -3.02
CA ASN A 88 0.50 16.53 -3.33
C ASN A 88 -0.41 16.19 -2.14
N GLY A 89 0.08 16.27 -0.90
CA GLY A 89 -0.76 16.11 0.30
C GLY A 89 -1.33 14.70 0.49
N TYR A 90 -0.63 13.69 -0.02
CA TYR A 90 -0.96 12.28 0.20
C TYR A 90 -0.32 11.76 1.49
N VAL A 91 -0.90 10.68 2.01
CA VAL A 91 -0.28 9.75 2.95
C VAL A 91 0.59 8.74 2.21
#